data_AF-A0A951WIN5-F1
#
_entry.id   AF-A0A951WIN5-F1
#
_cell.length_a   1.000
_cell.length_b   1.000
_cell.length_c   1.000
_cell.angle_alpha   90.00
_cell.angle_beta   90.00
_cell.angle_gamma   90.00
#
_symmetry.space_group_name_H-M   'P 1'
#
loop_
_entity.id
_entity.type
_entity.pdbx_description
1 polymer ?
#
loop_
_entity_poly.entity_id
_entity_poly.type
_entity_poly.pdbx_seq_one_letter_code
_entity_poly.pdbx_strand_id
1 'polypeptide(L)'
;MKQLLLAILLHTLVYGLEDQNRDEQKDFTEFQSTLKTLPLTEQAGFLEMGINSDNGNIFYFCLQALLERKSVGSLPLLEMALEPHMLSEDRRRLAYIHYMRLRYLTLSDPKERSVWLLRLLASKGVHDYPVLMDWAIDEYGDSGLAGDVSIFERFEKYEWLSVKLALLREKLSLNARYPHPDELVIQAIQHKELAIRLWGLALSLRRDSEIVAQFLWRWYEQHNLVGGRREFEILEDTLLQHYKLWPKRHPRKPDIQKQ
;
A
#
# COMPACT_ATOMS: atom_id res chain seq x y z
N MET A 1 15.27 23.01 47.85
CA MET A 1 15.53 23.69 46.55
C MET A 1 15.68 22.74 45.35
N LYS A 2 16.46 21.64 45.41
CA LYS A 2 16.65 20.74 44.26
C LYS A 2 15.39 19.98 43.78
N GLN A 3 14.43 19.68 44.67
CA GLN A 3 13.19 18.98 44.29
C GLN A 3 12.15 19.88 43.60
N LEU A 4 12.18 21.20 43.84
CA LEU A 4 11.25 22.15 43.22
C LEU A 4 11.62 22.43 41.75
N LEU A 5 12.92 22.48 41.45
CA LEU A 5 13.43 22.63 40.07
C LEU A 5 13.12 21.40 39.20
N LEU A 6 13.19 20.19 39.76
CA LEU A 6 12.88 18.95 39.03
C LEU A 6 11.38 18.83 38.70
N ALA A 7 10.51 19.26 39.62
CA ALA A 7 9.07 19.29 39.41
C ALA A 7 8.66 20.32 38.34
N ILE A 8 9.28 21.50 38.31
CA ILE A 8 9.02 22.52 37.28
C ILE A 8 9.50 22.03 35.90
N LEU A 9 10.65 21.37 35.81
CA LEU A 9 11.18 20.78 34.57
C LEU A 9 10.30 19.65 34.02
N LEU A 10 9.80 18.76 34.89
CA LEU A 10 8.87 17.70 34.49
C LEU A 10 7.50 18.26 34.08
N HIS A 11 7.02 19.30 34.75
CA HIS A 11 5.74 19.93 34.39
C HIS A 11 5.83 20.70 33.07
N THR A 12 6.95 21.39 32.78
CA THR A 12 7.16 22.08 31.49
C THR A 12 7.40 21.10 30.33
N LEU A 13 8.06 19.97 30.56
CA LEU A 13 8.23 18.93 29.53
C LEU A 13 6.91 18.22 29.21
N VAL A 14 6.10 17.88 30.21
CA VAL A 14 4.83 17.16 30.00
C VAL A 14 3.77 18.08 29.42
N TYR A 15 3.61 19.31 29.90
CA TYR A 15 2.68 20.28 29.31
C TYR A 15 3.17 20.80 27.96
N GLY A 16 4.48 20.99 27.78
CA GLY A 16 5.05 21.39 26.49
C GLY A 16 4.82 20.34 25.40
N LEU A 17 4.88 19.05 25.72
CA LEU A 17 4.59 17.95 24.79
C LEU A 17 3.08 17.78 24.53
N GLU A 18 2.22 18.03 25.51
CA GLU A 18 0.76 18.00 25.31
C GLU A 18 0.25 19.20 24.50
N ASP A 19 0.78 20.41 24.74
CA ASP A 19 0.43 21.60 23.97
C ASP A 19 1.03 21.55 22.56
N GLN A 20 2.28 21.06 22.37
CA GLN A 20 2.84 20.83 21.03
C GLN A 20 1.99 19.86 20.21
N ASN A 21 1.52 18.75 20.81
CA ASN A 21 0.65 17.80 20.11
C ASN A 21 -0.73 18.39 19.78
N ARG A 22 -1.25 19.31 20.61
CA ARG A 22 -2.53 19.99 20.35
C ARG A 22 -2.42 21.04 19.25
N ASP A 23 -1.36 21.83 19.25
CA ASP A 23 -1.10 22.84 18.23
C ASP A 23 -0.81 22.17 16.88
N GLU A 24 -0.01 21.09 16.85
CA GLU A 24 0.21 20.31 15.63
C GLU A 24 -1.10 19.72 15.06
N GLN A 25 -2.02 19.28 15.92
CA GLN A 25 -3.30 18.74 15.50
C GLN A 25 -4.24 19.82 14.96
N LYS A 26 -4.22 21.02 15.55
CA LYS A 26 -5.00 22.17 15.08
C LYS A 26 -4.50 22.62 13.71
N ASP A 27 -3.20 22.82 13.56
CA ASP A 27 -2.55 23.20 12.30
C ASP A 27 -2.83 22.17 11.21
N PHE A 28 -2.78 20.88 11.53
CA PHE A 28 -3.12 19.81 10.61
C PHE A 28 -4.59 19.87 10.15
N THR A 29 -5.52 20.11 11.09
CA THR A 29 -6.95 20.23 10.78
C THR A 29 -7.24 21.43 9.87
N GLU A 30 -6.59 22.56 10.15
CA GLU A 30 -6.69 23.76 9.31
C GLU A 30 -6.09 23.54 7.92
N PHE A 31 -4.93 22.87 7.84
CA PHE A 31 -4.30 22.48 6.58
C PHE A 31 -5.23 21.62 5.72
N GLN A 32 -5.85 20.60 6.31
CA GLN A 32 -6.80 19.73 5.60
C GLN A 32 -8.04 20.48 5.13
N SER A 33 -8.55 21.41 5.93
CA SER A 33 -9.69 22.27 5.57
C SER A 33 -9.34 23.12 4.34
N THR A 34 -8.20 23.80 4.37
CA THR A 34 -7.72 24.64 3.28
C THR A 34 -7.46 23.83 2.00
N LEU A 35 -6.81 22.68 2.08
CA LEU A 35 -6.56 21.85 0.88
C LEU A 35 -7.87 21.46 0.17
N LYS A 36 -8.95 21.21 0.92
CA LYS A 36 -10.26 20.82 0.36
C LYS A 36 -10.97 21.97 -0.34
N THR A 37 -10.71 23.22 0.05
CA THR A 37 -11.35 24.39 -0.55
C THR A 37 -10.56 24.92 -1.77
N LEU A 38 -9.29 24.55 -1.91
CA LEU A 38 -8.45 24.97 -3.02
C LEU A 38 -8.84 24.29 -4.35
N PRO A 39 -8.81 25.04 -5.48
CA PRO A 39 -8.92 24.46 -6.81
C PRO A 39 -7.85 23.39 -7.05
N LEU A 40 -8.18 22.33 -7.81
CA LEU A 40 -7.25 21.23 -8.11
C LEU A 40 -5.90 21.69 -8.68
N THR A 41 -5.91 22.78 -9.45
CA THR A 41 -4.70 23.41 -10.03
C THR A 41 -3.77 23.99 -8.98
N GLU A 42 -4.29 24.44 -7.84
CA GLU A 42 -3.54 25.08 -6.76
C GLU A 42 -3.14 24.08 -5.66
N GLN A 43 -3.87 22.98 -5.53
CA GLN A 43 -3.58 21.96 -4.54
C GLN A 43 -2.17 21.35 -4.68
N ALA A 44 -1.56 21.34 -5.88
CA ALA A 44 -0.19 20.83 -6.05
C ALA A 44 0.85 21.68 -5.32
N GLY A 45 0.80 23.01 -5.49
CA GLY A 45 1.68 23.94 -4.77
C GLY A 45 1.39 23.95 -3.26
N PHE A 46 0.13 23.76 -2.86
CA PHE A 46 -0.22 23.66 -1.44
C PHE A 46 0.35 22.39 -0.78
N LEU A 47 0.38 21.26 -1.49
CA LEU A 47 1.03 20.04 -1.01
C LEU A 47 2.56 20.19 -0.93
N GLU A 48 3.17 20.91 -1.86
CA GLU A 48 4.61 21.23 -1.81
C GLU A 48 4.98 22.01 -0.54
N MET A 49 4.16 22.99 -0.15
CA MET A 49 4.34 23.69 1.13
C MET A 49 4.27 22.72 2.32
N GLY A 50 3.34 21.77 2.30
CA GLY A 50 3.19 20.78 3.36
C GLY A 50 4.36 19.78 3.47
N ILE A 51 5.03 19.46 2.36
CA ILE A 51 6.26 18.64 2.37
C ILE A 51 7.42 19.37 3.08
N ASN A 52 7.41 20.70 3.07
CA ASN A 52 8.39 21.52 3.77
C ASN A 52 7.94 21.90 5.19
N SER A 53 6.83 21.36 5.68
CA SER A 53 6.28 21.70 7.00
C SER A 53 7.10 21.09 8.13
N ASP A 54 7.30 21.87 9.19
CA ASP A 54 7.84 21.37 10.46
C ASP A 54 6.84 20.53 11.27
N ASN A 55 5.56 20.50 10.87
CA ASN A 55 4.55 19.64 11.47
C ASN A 55 4.59 18.24 10.83
N GLY A 56 4.85 17.22 11.65
CA GLY A 56 4.99 15.84 11.18
C GLY A 56 3.74 15.26 10.53
N ASN A 57 2.55 15.64 11.01
CA ASN A 57 1.27 15.17 10.48
C ASN A 57 0.97 15.76 9.10
N ILE A 58 1.24 17.06 8.93
CA ILE A 58 1.12 17.74 7.62
C ILE A 58 2.08 17.11 6.62
N PHE A 59 3.35 16.97 7.01
CA PHE A 59 4.38 16.33 6.18
C PHE A 59 3.95 14.94 5.70
N TYR A 60 3.57 14.06 6.62
CA TYR A 60 3.18 12.68 6.30
C TYR A 60 1.93 12.63 5.40
N PHE A 61 0.92 13.46 5.71
CA PHE A 61 -0.29 13.56 4.91
C PHE A 61 0.01 14.01 3.47
N CYS A 62 0.90 14.98 3.28
CA CYS A 62 1.31 15.42 1.96
C CYS A 62 2.03 14.33 1.16
N LEU A 63 2.92 13.56 1.80
CA LEU A 63 3.55 12.40 1.15
C LEU A 63 2.51 11.38 0.67
N GLN A 64 1.50 11.07 1.50
CA GLN A 64 0.42 10.16 1.11
C GLN A 64 -0.45 10.71 -0.02
N ALA A 65 -0.86 11.98 0.08
CA ALA A 65 -1.68 12.62 -0.94
C ALA A 65 -0.99 12.65 -2.32
N LEU A 66 0.32 12.86 -2.36
CA LEU A 66 1.09 12.79 -3.60
C LEU A 66 1.19 11.36 -4.15
N LEU A 67 1.34 10.36 -3.29
CA LEU A 67 1.35 8.96 -3.69
C LEU A 67 -0.01 8.53 -4.28
N GLU A 68 -1.11 8.97 -3.68
CA GLU A 68 -2.48 8.69 -4.12
C GLU A 68 -2.79 9.28 -5.50
N ARG A 69 -2.20 10.43 -5.84
CA ARG A 69 -2.33 11.06 -7.17
C ARG A 69 -1.70 10.24 -8.29
N LYS A 70 -0.71 9.39 -7.98
CA LYS A 70 -0.01 8.51 -8.95
C LYS A 70 0.49 9.26 -10.19
N SER A 71 0.86 10.53 -10.03
CA SER A 71 1.22 11.43 -11.13
C SER A 71 2.72 11.60 -11.26
N VAL A 72 3.22 11.59 -12.51
CA VAL A 72 4.62 11.92 -12.83
C VAL A 72 4.98 13.32 -12.33
N GLY A 73 4.03 14.27 -12.38
CA GLY A 73 4.24 15.63 -11.91
C GLY A 73 4.43 15.77 -10.39
N SER A 74 4.15 14.71 -9.62
CA SER A 74 4.40 14.66 -8.17
C SER A 74 5.82 14.20 -7.82
N LEU A 75 6.58 13.63 -8.77
CA LEU A 75 7.96 13.17 -8.52
C LEU A 75 8.91 14.31 -8.15
N PRO A 76 8.94 15.47 -8.87
CA PRO A 76 9.86 16.56 -8.53
C PRO A 76 9.66 17.09 -7.10
N LEU A 77 8.40 17.13 -6.63
CA LEU A 77 8.07 17.57 -5.27
C LEU A 77 8.68 16.65 -4.20
N LEU A 78 8.67 15.34 -4.45
CA LEU A 78 9.31 14.37 -3.56
C LEU A 78 10.83 14.38 -3.69
N GLU A 79 11.38 14.66 -4.87
CA GLU A 79 12.84 14.80 -5.06
C GLU A 79 13.40 15.97 -4.26
N MET A 80 12.72 17.12 -4.23
CA MET A 80 13.09 18.27 -3.40
C MET A 80 13.15 17.90 -1.91
N ALA A 81 12.22 17.06 -1.45
CA ALA A 81 12.20 16.57 -0.07
C ALA A 81 13.43 15.69 0.28
N LEU A 82 14.11 15.12 -0.71
CA LEU A 82 15.30 14.29 -0.47
C LEU A 82 16.58 15.12 -0.29
N GLU A 83 16.53 16.43 -0.50
CA GLU A 83 17.72 17.27 -0.42
C GLU A 83 18.31 17.31 1.01
N PRO A 84 19.64 17.15 1.17
CA PRO A 84 20.23 16.81 2.47
C PRO A 84 20.11 17.85 3.59
N HIS A 85 19.67 19.07 3.28
CA HIS A 85 19.65 20.19 4.21
C HIS A 85 18.23 20.60 4.63
N MET A 86 17.19 20.01 4.03
CA MET A 86 15.80 20.43 4.21
C MET A 86 15.09 19.67 5.34
N LEU A 87 15.49 18.42 5.62
CA LEU A 87 14.73 17.52 6.51
C LEU A 87 15.62 16.75 7.49
N SER A 88 15.02 16.42 8.65
CA SER A 88 15.56 15.43 9.59
C SER A 88 15.76 14.08 8.90
N GLU A 89 16.64 13.24 9.45
CA GLU A 89 16.96 11.94 8.86
C GLU A 89 15.71 11.06 8.69
N ASP A 90 14.83 11.00 9.70
CA ASP A 90 13.60 10.20 9.64
C ASP A 90 12.63 10.67 8.56
N ARG A 91 12.45 11.99 8.42
CA ARG A 91 11.60 12.55 7.35
C ARG A 91 12.17 12.28 5.97
N ARG A 92 13.49 12.37 5.82
CA ARG A 92 14.16 12.01 4.56
C ARG A 92 13.98 10.53 4.22
N ARG A 93 14.08 9.64 5.22
CA ARG A 93 13.81 8.22 5.04
C ARG A 93 12.37 7.98 4.58
N LEU A 94 11.40 8.65 5.19
CA LEU A 94 10.00 8.57 4.77
C LEU A 94 9.79 9.11 3.36
N ALA A 95 10.35 10.27 3.03
CA ALA A 95 10.28 10.85 1.69
C ALA A 95 10.90 9.90 0.65
N TYR A 96 12.02 9.26 0.97
CA TYR A 96 12.67 8.29 0.08
C TYR A 96 11.80 7.08 -0.21
N ILE A 97 11.16 6.52 0.82
CA ILE A 97 10.19 5.43 0.66
C ILE A 97 9.04 5.86 -0.26
N HIS A 98 8.45 7.04 -0.03
CA HIS A 98 7.34 7.53 -0.85
C HIS A 98 7.75 7.85 -2.28
N TYR A 99 8.93 8.43 -2.49
CA TYR A 99 9.50 8.69 -3.80
C TYR A 99 9.64 7.41 -4.61
N MET A 100 10.24 6.37 -4.00
CA MET A 100 10.40 5.07 -4.63
C MET A 100 9.05 4.47 -5.01
N ARG A 101 8.08 4.49 -4.10
CA ARG A 101 6.72 3.98 -4.37
C ARG A 101 6.02 4.77 -5.48
N LEU A 102 6.09 6.10 -5.47
CA LEU A 102 5.52 6.93 -6.51
C LEU A 102 6.17 6.66 -7.86
N ARG A 103 7.50 6.52 -7.90
CA ARG A 103 8.23 6.22 -9.14
C ARG A 103 7.72 4.94 -9.78
N TYR A 104 7.54 3.88 -8.99
CA TYR A 104 6.90 2.65 -9.45
C TYR A 104 5.48 2.86 -9.97
N LEU A 105 4.63 3.59 -9.24
CA LEU A 105 3.22 3.81 -9.62
C LEU A 105 3.08 4.63 -10.91
N THR A 106 4.08 5.45 -11.25
CA THR A 106 4.10 6.21 -12.51
C THR A 106 4.47 5.40 -13.75
N LEU A 107 5.02 4.19 -13.58
CA LEU A 107 5.30 3.28 -14.70
C LEU A 107 3.98 2.70 -15.22
N SER A 108 3.75 2.69 -16.53
CA SER A 108 2.51 2.17 -17.12
C SER A 108 2.62 0.70 -17.54
N ASP A 109 3.79 0.25 -17.97
CA ASP A 109 4.03 -1.13 -18.41
C ASP A 109 4.31 -2.06 -17.20
N PRO A 110 3.53 -3.15 -17.02
CA PRO A 110 3.79 -4.19 -16.01
C PRO A 110 5.22 -4.78 -16.07
N LYS A 111 5.82 -4.88 -17.26
CA LYS A 111 7.19 -5.37 -17.42
C LYS A 111 8.19 -4.38 -16.85
N GLU A 112 8.03 -3.10 -17.13
CA GLU A 112 8.88 -2.04 -16.58
C GLU A 112 8.78 -1.99 -15.05
N ARG A 113 7.56 -2.12 -14.51
CA ARG A 113 7.30 -2.23 -13.07
C ARG A 113 8.05 -3.40 -12.43
N SER A 114 7.97 -4.58 -13.05
CA SER A 114 8.69 -5.77 -12.59
C SER A 114 10.21 -5.56 -12.58
N VAL A 115 10.76 -5.02 -13.67
CA VAL A 115 12.19 -4.74 -13.79
C VAL A 115 12.64 -3.69 -12.77
N TRP A 116 11.83 -2.66 -12.56
CA TRP A 116 12.12 -1.61 -11.58
C TRP A 116 12.17 -2.17 -10.16
N LEU A 117 11.20 -3.03 -9.78
CA LEU A 117 11.19 -3.68 -8.47
C LEU A 117 12.39 -4.60 -8.27
N LEU A 118 12.77 -5.37 -9.29
CA LEU A 118 13.99 -6.19 -9.25
C LEU A 118 15.24 -5.34 -9.01
N ARG A 119 15.36 -4.21 -9.72
CA ARG A 119 16.50 -3.28 -9.53
C ARG A 119 16.50 -2.64 -8.14
N LEU A 120 15.33 -2.23 -7.66
CA LEU A 120 15.19 -1.68 -6.31
C LEU A 120 15.62 -2.72 -5.28
N LEU A 121 15.07 -3.93 -5.36
CA LEU A 121 15.44 -5.02 -4.48
C LEU A 121 16.94 -5.29 -4.59
N ALA A 122 17.53 -5.34 -5.79
CA ALA A 122 18.96 -5.58 -6.02
C ALA A 122 19.87 -4.52 -5.39
N SER A 123 19.36 -3.30 -5.18
CA SER A 123 20.14 -2.19 -4.63
C SER A 123 20.55 -2.45 -3.18
N LYS A 124 21.75 -2.00 -2.80
CA LYS A 124 22.22 -2.09 -1.40
C LYS A 124 21.36 -1.24 -0.47
N GLY A 125 20.85 -0.11 -0.97
CA GLY A 125 20.10 0.86 -0.17
C GLY A 125 18.79 0.30 0.40
N VAL A 126 18.10 -0.59 -0.32
CA VAL A 126 16.80 -1.12 0.14
C VAL A 126 16.90 -1.88 1.48
N HIS A 127 18.08 -2.44 1.80
CA HIS A 127 18.31 -3.17 3.04
C HIS A 127 18.24 -2.28 4.28
N ASP A 128 18.47 -0.98 4.13
CA ASP A 128 18.37 0.01 5.20
C ASP A 128 16.92 0.49 5.43
N TYR A 129 15.98 0.07 4.57
CA TYR A 129 14.57 0.46 4.61
C TYR A 129 13.65 -0.78 4.65
N PRO A 130 13.46 -1.42 5.82
CA PRO A 130 12.63 -2.62 5.94
C PRO A 130 11.22 -2.46 5.37
N VAL A 131 10.59 -1.30 5.56
CA VAL A 131 9.24 -1.00 5.03
C VAL A 131 9.22 -0.95 3.50
N LEU A 132 10.27 -0.40 2.87
CA LEU A 132 10.37 -0.34 1.42
C LEU A 132 10.67 -1.73 0.83
N MET A 133 11.54 -2.49 1.48
CA MET A 133 11.84 -3.86 1.10
C MET A 133 10.60 -4.75 1.19
N ASP A 134 9.86 -4.65 2.29
CA ASP A 134 8.62 -5.38 2.53
C ASP A 134 7.58 -5.09 1.44
N TRP A 135 7.34 -3.80 1.18
CA TRP A 135 6.43 -3.37 0.12
C TRP A 135 6.89 -3.84 -1.27
N ALA A 136 8.18 -3.74 -1.59
CA ALA A 136 8.70 -4.13 -2.90
C ALA A 136 8.58 -5.64 -3.15
N ILE A 137 8.73 -6.47 -2.12
CA ILE A 137 8.51 -7.92 -2.18
C ILE A 137 7.03 -8.21 -2.50
N ASP A 138 6.10 -7.54 -1.81
CA ASP A 138 4.67 -7.73 -2.03
C ASP A 138 4.25 -7.33 -3.45
N GLU A 139 4.66 -6.15 -3.91
CA GLU A 139 4.35 -5.64 -5.26
C GLU A 139 4.98 -6.50 -6.36
N TYR A 140 6.18 -7.05 -6.11
CA TYR A 140 6.83 -7.94 -7.06
C TYR A 140 6.08 -9.26 -7.17
N GLY A 141 5.52 -9.77 -6.07
CA GLY A 141 4.66 -10.96 -6.14
C GLY A 141 3.38 -10.73 -6.94
N ASP A 142 2.82 -9.52 -6.90
CA ASP A 142 1.59 -9.17 -7.59
C ASP A 142 1.78 -8.94 -9.10
N SER A 143 2.94 -8.45 -9.53
CA SER A 143 3.19 -7.99 -10.90
C SER A 143 4.33 -8.70 -11.62
N GLY A 144 5.18 -9.42 -10.86
CA GLY A 144 6.40 -10.04 -11.33
C GLY A 144 6.12 -11.14 -12.35
N LEU A 145 6.81 -11.05 -13.48
CA LEU A 145 6.99 -12.19 -14.37
C LEU A 145 7.74 -13.30 -13.63
N ALA A 146 7.49 -14.54 -14.01
CA ALA A 146 8.29 -15.69 -13.58
C ALA A 146 9.75 -15.50 -14.03
N GLY A 147 10.55 -14.84 -13.19
CA GLY A 147 11.91 -14.41 -13.49
C GLY A 147 12.74 -14.30 -12.22
N ASP A 148 13.91 -14.91 -12.29
CA ASP A 148 15.02 -14.95 -11.33
C ASP A 148 14.67 -14.89 -9.83
N VAL A 149 14.07 -15.97 -9.33
CA VAL A 149 13.80 -16.18 -7.90
C VAL A 149 15.08 -16.12 -7.04
N SER A 150 16.26 -16.27 -7.67
CA SER A 150 17.58 -16.21 -7.03
C SER A 150 17.82 -14.90 -6.27
N ILE A 151 17.25 -13.77 -6.75
CA ILE A 151 17.37 -12.48 -6.08
C ILE A 151 16.73 -12.48 -4.67
N PHE A 152 15.85 -13.45 -4.39
CA PHE A 152 15.18 -13.58 -3.11
C PHE A 152 15.92 -14.48 -2.11
N GLU A 153 16.87 -15.30 -2.56
CA GLU A 153 17.69 -16.15 -1.67
C GLU A 153 18.49 -15.32 -0.67
N ARG A 154 19.04 -14.19 -1.11
CA ARG A 154 19.74 -13.25 -0.20
C ARG A 154 18.85 -12.60 0.86
N PHE A 155 17.52 -12.68 0.72
CA PHE A 155 16.59 -12.20 1.73
C PHE A 155 16.23 -13.28 2.76
N GLU A 156 16.62 -14.55 2.55
CA GLU A 156 16.35 -15.64 3.51
C GLU A 156 17.04 -15.43 4.86
N LYS A 157 18.11 -14.61 4.90
CA LYS A 157 18.76 -14.20 6.15
C LYS A 157 17.87 -13.34 7.06
N TYR A 158 16.79 -12.76 6.53
CA TYR A 158 15.83 -11.97 7.30
C TYR A 158 14.67 -12.86 7.74
N GLU A 159 14.74 -13.38 8.97
CA GLU A 159 13.73 -14.30 9.52
C GLU A 159 12.30 -13.73 9.44
N TRP A 160 12.15 -12.42 9.69
CA TRP A 160 10.87 -11.71 9.63
C TRP A 160 10.24 -11.70 8.23
N LEU A 161 11.01 -11.96 7.16
CA LEU A 161 10.52 -12.08 5.78
C LEU A 161 10.18 -13.52 5.38
N SER A 162 10.50 -14.53 6.18
CA SER A 162 10.38 -15.95 5.80
C SER A 162 8.99 -16.32 5.22
N VAL A 163 7.91 -15.95 5.91
CA VAL A 163 6.53 -16.18 5.48
C VAL A 163 6.22 -15.46 4.17
N LYS A 164 6.70 -14.22 4.00
CA LYS A 164 6.50 -13.43 2.79
C LYS A 164 7.27 -13.96 1.60
N LEU A 165 8.50 -14.43 1.79
CA LEU A 165 9.30 -15.05 0.74
C LEU A 165 8.67 -16.37 0.29
N ALA A 166 8.12 -17.16 1.21
CA ALA A 166 7.35 -18.36 0.87
C ALA A 166 6.09 -18.01 0.05
N LEU A 167 5.33 -17.00 0.48
CA LEU A 167 4.16 -16.52 -0.26
C LEU A 167 4.53 -16.01 -1.65
N LEU A 168 5.61 -15.23 -1.75
CA LEU A 168 6.11 -14.70 -3.01
C LEU A 168 6.44 -15.81 -4.00
N ARG A 169 7.14 -16.87 -3.57
CA ARG A 169 7.48 -18.02 -4.43
C ARG A 169 6.23 -18.66 -5.02
N GLU A 170 5.20 -18.83 -4.21
CA GLU A 170 3.93 -19.40 -4.67
C GLU A 170 3.22 -18.46 -5.66
N LYS A 171 3.18 -17.14 -5.38
CA LYS A 171 2.65 -16.15 -6.33
C LYS A 171 3.38 -16.21 -7.68
N LEU A 172 4.72 -16.22 -7.67
CA LEU A 172 5.53 -16.28 -8.89
C LEU A 172 5.34 -17.61 -9.64
N SER A 173 5.20 -18.72 -8.93
CA SER A 173 4.87 -20.04 -9.51
C SER A 173 3.51 -20.03 -10.21
N LEU A 174 2.49 -19.42 -9.59
CA LEU A 174 1.17 -19.26 -10.18
C LEU A 174 1.21 -18.33 -11.40
N ASN A 175 1.90 -17.19 -11.32
CA ASN A 175 2.10 -16.27 -12.45
C ASN A 175 2.78 -16.99 -13.64
N ALA A 176 3.73 -17.88 -13.37
CA ALA A 176 4.42 -18.68 -14.39
C ALA A 176 3.48 -19.69 -15.07
N ARG A 177 2.68 -20.39 -14.25
CA ARG A 177 1.83 -21.50 -14.70
C ARG A 177 0.58 -21.01 -15.42
N TYR A 178 0.04 -19.87 -15.01
CA TYR A 178 -1.23 -19.32 -15.50
C TYR A 178 -1.00 -17.93 -16.11
N PRO A 179 -0.47 -17.85 -17.34
CA PRO A 179 -0.19 -16.58 -17.99
C PRO A 179 -1.48 -15.83 -18.37
N HIS A 180 -2.62 -16.52 -18.46
CA HIS A 180 -3.91 -15.88 -18.68
C HIS A 180 -4.43 -15.29 -17.36
N PRO A 181 -4.66 -13.96 -17.26
CA PRO A 181 -4.90 -13.34 -15.95
C PRO A 181 -6.21 -13.79 -15.28
N ASP A 182 -7.25 -14.13 -16.05
CA ASP A 182 -8.50 -14.63 -15.47
C ASP A 182 -8.31 -16.02 -14.84
N GLU A 183 -7.49 -16.86 -15.49
CA GLU A 183 -7.18 -18.20 -15.00
C GLU A 183 -6.31 -18.09 -13.74
N LEU A 184 -5.31 -17.22 -13.74
CA LEU A 184 -4.49 -16.92 -12.56
C LEU A 184 -5.34 -16.55 -11.35
N VAL A 185 -6.30 -15.63 -11.51
CA VAL A 185 -7.20 -15.20 -10.44
C VAL A 185 -8.03 -16.37 -9.91
N ILE A 186 -8.63 -17.16 -10.81
CA ILE A 186 -9.44 -18.32 -10.43
C ILE A 186 -8.61 -19.35 -9.66
N GLN A 187 -7.42 -19.69 -10.18
CA GLN A 187 -6.54 -20.67 -9.55
C GLN A 187 -6.00 -20.19 -8.20
N ALA A 188 -5.71 -18.89 -8.07
CA ALA A 188 -5.34 -18.30 -6.78
C ALA A 188 -6.48 -18.40 -5.76
N ILE A 189 -7.73 -18.11 -6.14
CA ILE A 189 -8.89 -18.22 -5.23
C ILE A 189 -9.18 -19.67 -4.82
N GLN A 190 -8.93 -20.64 -5.70
CA GLN A 190 -9.11 -22.07 -5.42
C GLN A 190 -7.92 -22.70 -4.67
N HIS A 191 -6.88 -21.92 -4.39
CA HIS A 191 -5.65 -22.45 -3.80
C HIS A 191 -5.86 -22.97 -2.37
N LYS A 192 -5.09 -23.99 -1.99
CA LYS A 192 -5.17 -24.61 -0.65
C LYS A 192 -4.73 -23.68 0.49
N GLU A 193 -3.78 -22.78 0.21
CA GLU A 193 -3.25 -21.83 1.19
C GLU A 193 -4.13 -20.57 1.25
N LEU A 194 -4.58 -20.21 2.46
CA LEU A 194 -5.46 -19.06 2.69
C LEU A 194 -4.85 -17.74 2.18
N ALA A 195 -3.57 -17.50 2.41
CA ALA A 195 -2.91 -16.27 1.98
C ALA A 195 -2.94 -16.07 0.45
N ILE A 196 -2.86 -17.16 -0.32
CA ILE A 196 -2.98 -17.15 -1.78
C ILE A 196 -4.44 -16.94 -2.20
N ARG A 197 -5.41 -17.54 -1.50
CA ARG A 197 -6.83 -17.28 -1.76
C ARG A 197 -7.17 -15.80 -1.58
N LEU A 198 -6.75 -15.21 -0.46
CA LEU A 198 -6.96 -13.80 -0.17
C LEU A 198 -6.31 -12.89 -1.21
N TRP A 199 -5.12 -13.26 -1.68
CA TRP A 199 -4.47 -12.58 -2.80
C TRP A 199 -5.27 -12.69 -4.09
N GLY A 200 -5.77 -13.88 -4.46
CA GLY A 200 -6.65 -14.08 -5.61
C GLY A 200 -7.93 -13.24 -5.55
N LEU A 201 -8.56 -13.17 -4.37
CA LEU A 201 -9.72 -12.30 -4.13
C LEU A 201 -9.36 -10.82 -4.34
N ALA A 202 -8.22 -10.36 -3.82
CA ALA A 202 -7.76 -8.99 -4.04
C ALA A 202 -7.44 -8.69 -5.51
N LEU A 203 -6.86 -9.64 -6.26
CA LEU A 203 -6.63 -9.50 -7.69
C LEU A 203 -7.94 -9.38 -8.48
N SER A 204 -8.99 -10.10 -8.07
CA SER A 204 -10.31 -10.00 -8.71
C SER A 204 -10.88 -8.58 -8.66
N LEU A 205 -10.63 -7.83 -7.57
CA LEU A 205 -11.04 -6.42 -7.43
C LEU A 205 -10.30 -5.44 -8.33
N ARG A 206 -9.28 -5.90 -9.08
CA ARG A 206 -8.59 -5.11 -10.11
C ARG A 206 -8.95 -5.57 -11.53
N ARG A 207 -9.82 -6.57 -11.67
CA ARG A 207 -10.10 -7.25 -12.94
C ARG A 207 -11.53 -7.03 -13.42
N ASP A 208 -11.69 -6.24 -14.49
CA ASP A 208 -12.96 -6.18 -15.24
C ASP A 208 -13.12 -7.42 -16.14
N SER A 209 -13.52 -8.55 -15.55
CA SER A 209 -13.78 -9.79 -16.30
C SER A 209 -15.12 -10.41 -15.90
N GLU A 210 -15.93 -10.72 -16.91
CA GLU A 210 -17.18 -11.46 -16.72
C GLU A 210 -16.92 -12.89 -16.24
N ILE A 211 -15.84 -13.53 -16.71
CA ILE A 211 -15.47 -14.89 -16.30
C ILE A 211 -15.17 -14.92 -14.80
N VAL A 212 -14.39 -13.94 -14.32
CA VAL A 212 -14.04 -13.81 -12.89
C VAL A 212 -15.30 -13.50 -12.06
N ALA A 213 -16.17 -12.60 -12.54
CA ALA A 213 -17.42 -12.29 -11.86
C ALA A 213 -18.34 -13.53 -11.72
N GLN A 214 -18.52 -14.29 -12.80
CA GLN A 214 -19.30 -15.52 -12.80
C GLN A 214 -18.69 -16.59 -11.88
N PHE A 215 -17.35 -16.70 -11.85
CA PHE A 215 -16.65 -17.60 -10.95
C PHE A 215 -16.87 -17.22 -9.48
N LEU A 216 -16.65 -15.95 -9.10
CA LEU A 216 -16.87 -15.46 -7.73
C LEU A 216 -18.29 -15.74 -7.25
N TRP A 217 -19.28 -15.50 -8.11
CA TRP A 217 -20.68 -15.77 -7.80
C TRP A 217 -20.94 -17.25 -7.51
N ARG A 218 -20.48 -18.14 -8.40
CA ARG A 218 -20.62 -19.60 -8.21
C ARG A 218 -19.88 -20.08 -6.96
N TRP A 219 -18.69 -19.55 -6.73
CA TRP A 219 -17.88 -19.89 -5.57
C TRP A 219 -18.59 -19.52 -4.27
N TYR A 220 -19.20 -18.33 -4.22
CA TYR A 220 -20.03 -17.87 -3.10
C TYR A 220 -21.24 -18.79 -2.86
N GLU A 221 -21.99 -19.13 -3.91
CA GLU A 221 -23.15 -20.05 -3.79
C GLU A 221 -22.74 -21.43 -3.26
N GLN A 222 -21.56 -21.93 -3.63
CA GLN A 222 -21.03 -23.20 -3.15
C GLN A 222 -20.53 -23.14 -1.70
N HIS A 223 -19.89 -22.04 -1.29
CA HIS A 223 -19.26 -21.91 0.04
C HIS A 223 -20.24 -21.50 1.14
N ASN A 224 -21.37 -20.88 0.79
CA ASN A 224 -22.49 -20.61 1.70
C ASN A 224 -23.02 -21.88 2.37
N LEU A 225 -22.71 -23.06 1.82
CA LEU A 225 -23.23 -24.34 2.29
C LEU A 225 -22.30 -25.09 3.26
N VAL A 226 -20.99 -24.77 3.34
CA VAL A 226 -20.00 -25.67 4.00
C VAL A 226 -18.83 -24.96 4.74
N GLY A 227 -18.55 -23.66 4.53
CA GLY A 227 -17.30 -23.02 4.97
C GLY A 227 -17.35 -22.16 6.25
N GLY A 228 -16.21 -22.01 6.92
CA GLY A 228 -16.07 -21.19 8.14
C GLY A 228 -16.34 -19.69 7.94
N ARG A 229 -17.01 -19.06 8.93
CA ARG A 229 -17.58 -17.69 8.85
C ARG A 229 -16.67 -16.63 8.22
N ARG A 230 -15.38 -16.61 8.56
CA ARG A 230 -14.48 -15.50 8.18
C ARG A 230 -14.10 -15.49 6.69
N GLU A 231 -13.88 -16.66 6.09
CA GLU A 231 -13.56 -16.73 4.65
C GLU A 231 -14.79 -16.40 3.80
N PHE A 232 -15.97 -16.79 4.29
CA PHE A 232 -17.25 -16.44 3.69
C PHE A 232 -17.50 -14.92 3.71
N GLU A 233 -17.29 -14.26 4.85
CA GLU A 233 -17.41 -12.79 4.98
C GLU A 233 -16.48 -12.05 4.00
N ILE A 234 -15.22 -12.50 3.85
CA ILE A 234 -14.27 -11.87 2.94
C ILE A 234 -14.70 -12.06 1.48
N LEU A 235 -15.16 -13.25 1.11
CA LEU A 235 -15.68 -13.53 -0.23
C LEU A 235 -16.92 -12.67 -0.54
N GLU A 236 -17.82 -12.56 0.42
CA GLU A 236 -19.03 -11.75 0.35
C GLU A 236 -18.71 -10.26 0.14
N ASP A 237 -17.80 -9.71 0.95
CA ASP A 237 -17.31 -8.33 0.79
C ASP A 237 -16.61 -8.13 -0.56
N THR A 238 -15.82 -9.11 -0.99
CA THR A 238 -15.14 -9.07 -2.29
C THR A 238 -16.16 -9.06 -3.43
N LEU A 239 -17.17 -9.91 -3.38
CA LEU A 239 -18.23 -9.99 -4.39
C LEU A 239 -19.02 -8.66 -4.45
N LEU A 240 -19.34 -8.07 -3.30
CA LEU A 240 -19.96 -6.74 -3.23
C LEU A 240 -19.11 -5.65 -3.86
N GLN A 241 -17.83 -5.61 -3.52
CA GLN A 241 -16.91 -4.60 -4.05
C GLN A 241 -16.74 -4.78 -5.56
N HIS A 242 -16.55 -6.01 -6.03
CA HIS A 242 -16.50 -6.32 -7.46
C HIS A 242 -17.81 -5.93 -8.17
N TYR A 243 -18.97 -6.17 -7.57
CA TYR A 243 -20.26 -5.73 -8.13
C TYR A 243 -20.33 -4.20 -8.24
N LYS A 244 -19.92 -3.46 -7.20
CA LYS A 244 -19.91 -1.99 -7.20
C LYS A 244 -19.01 -1.43 -8.30
N LEU A 245 -17.84 -2.03 -8.51
CA LEU A 245 -16.89 -1.61 -9.54
C LEU A 245 -17.39 -1.95 -10.94
N TRP A 246 -18.01 -3.13 -11.12
CA TRP A 246 -18.41 -3.63 -12.45
C TRP A 246 -19.82 -4.24 -12.45
N PRO A 247 -20.87 -3.43 -12.25
CA PRO A 247 -22.23 -3.93 -12.05
C PRO A 247 -22.77 -4.71 -13.25
N LYS A 248 -22.31 -4.40 -14.46
CA LYS A 248 -22.74 -5.05 -15.71
C LYS A 248 -22.21 -6.47 -15.88
N ARG A 249 -21.24 -6.91 -15.07
CA ARG A 249 -20.61 -8.23 -15.17
C ARG A 249 -21.32 -9.30 -14.34
N HIS A 250 -22.26 -8.88 -13.51
CA HIS A 250 -22.93 -9.76 -12.56
C HIS A 250 -24.37 -10.02 -12.99
N PRO A 251 -24.86 -11.26 -12.85
CA PRO A 251 -26.22 -11.63 -13.22
C PRO A 251 -27.27 -10.94 -12.35
N ARG A 252 -26.93 -10.58 -11.11
CA ARG A 252 -27.77 -9.85 -10.15
C ARG A 252 -26.91 -9.19 -9.07
N LYS A 253 -27.51 -8.25 -8.34
CA LYS A 253 -26.89 -7.69 -7.13
C LYS A 253 -26.77 -8.80 -6.06
N PRO A 254 -25.66 -8.89 -5.33
CA PRO A 254 -25.56 -9.79 -4.18
C PRO A 254 -26.64 -9.46 -3.13
N ASP A 255 -27.59 -10.37 -2.92
CA ASP A 255 -28.55 -10.31 -1.82
C ASP A 255 -27.89 -10.85 -0.56
N ILE A 256 -27.19 -9.96 0.12
CA ILE A 256 -26.40 -10.28 1.30
C ILE A 256 -27.27 -10.08 2.53
N GLN A 257 -27.83 -11.18 3.00
CA GLN A 257 -28.55 -11.22 4.26
C GLN A 257 -27.51 -11.22 5.38
N LYS A 258 -27.30 -10.06 6.01
CA LYS A 258 -26.53 -10.00 7.26
C LYS A 258 -27.28 -10.84 8.31
N GLN A 259 -26.76 -12.01 8.63
CA GLN A 259 -27.21 -12.84 9.76
C GLN A 259 -26.58 -12.37 11.06
#